data_AF-A0A9D7UMI6-F1
#
_entry.id   AF-A0A9D7UMI6-F1
#
_cell.length_a   1.000
_cell.length_b   1.000
_cell.length_c   1.000
_cell.angle_alpha   90.00
_cell.angle_beta   90.00
_cell.angle_gamma   90.00
#
_symmetry.space_group_name_H-M   'P 1'
#
loop_
_entity.id
_entity.type
_entity.pdbx_description
1 polymer ?
#
loop_
_entity_poly.entity_id
_entity_poly.type
_entity_poly.pdbx_seq_one_letter_code
_entity_poly.pdbx_strand_id
1 'polypeptide(L)'
;MAQAKKSKFWPQPWWMRAIDKKKLVKKLRARDGDNCWRCGHAMRFDGLPNIGKYRTIEHLKPRSQQGGWALENLRLCHIGCNRHLGTHTPEHKEKMRINVGEG
;
A
#
# COMPACT_ATOMS: atom_id res chain seq x y z
N MET A 1 1.82 29.94 -10.59
CA MET A 1 1.31 28.61 -10.19
C MET A 1 1.03 27.80 -11.47
N ALA A 2 1.89 26.86 -11.87
CA ALA A 2 1.70 26.12 -13.12
C ALA A 2 0.57 25.08 -12.97
N GLN A 3 -0.52 25.27 -13.70
CA GLN A 3 -1.68 24.38 -13.72
C GLN A 3 -1.33 23.12 -14.55
N ALA A 4 -1.34 21.95 -13.91
CA ALA A 4 -1.02 20.70 -14.58
C ALA A 4 -2.01 20.44 -15.74
N LYS A 5 -1.49 20.31 -16.97
CA LYS A 5 -2.29 20.03 -18.17
C LYS A 5 -2.96 18.66 -18.01
N LYS A 6 -4.30 18.63 -18.00
CA LYS A 6 -5.09 17.39 -18.01
C LYS A 6 -4.75 16.61 -19.28
N SER A 7 -4.24 15.39 -19.11
CA SER A 7 -3.87 14.52 -20.22
C SER A 7 -5.10 14.17 -21.08
N LYS A 8 -4.98 14.36 -22.41
CA LYS A 8 -6.01 14.18 -23.43
C LYS A 8 -6.48 12.71 -23.65
N PHE A 9 -5.87 11.74 -22.97
CA PHE A 9 -6.13 10.32 -23.19
C PHE A 9 -7.19 9.78 -22.23
N TRP A 10 -8.36 9.42 -22.75
CA TRP A 10 -9.41 8.72 -22.01
C TRP A 10 -9.76 7.39 -22.72
N PRO A 11 -9.75 6.24 -22.02
CA PRO A 11 -9.20 6.02 -20.69
C PRO A 11 -7.67 6.12 -20.69
N GLN A 12 -7.09 6.43 -19.54
CA GLN A 12 -5.64 6.38 -19.36
C GLN A 12 -5.13 4.96 -19.69
N PRO A 13 -4.09 4.81 -20.54
CA PRO A 13 -3.51 3.51 -20.82
C PRO A 13 -3.10 2.80 -19.54
N TRP A 14 -3.26 1.47 -19.50
CA TRP A 14 -2.98 0.65 -18.31
C TRP A 14 -1.54 0.83 -17.79
N TRP A 15 -0.57 1.12 -18.66
CA TRP A 15 0.82 1.36 -18.27
C TRP A 15 1.02 2.66 -17.48
N MET A 16 0.21 3.71 -17.69
CA MET A 16 0.31 4.94 -16.89
C MET A 16 -0.11 4.69 -15.44
N ARG A 17 -1.16 3.88 -15.23
CA ARG A 17 -1.57 3.44 -13.89
C ARG A 17 -0.47 2.64 -13.18
N ALA A 18 0.31 1.86 -13.93
CA ALA A 18 1.47 1.14 -13.39
C ALA A 18 2.61 2.08 -12.96
N ILE A 19 2.87 3.14 -13.73
CA ILE A 19 3.86 4.18 -13.39
C ILE A 19 3.48 4.88 -12.08
N ASP A 20 2.21 5.27 -11.93
CA ASP A 20 1.72 5.93 -10.72
C ASP A 20 1.81 5.03 -9.49
N LYS A 21 1.49 3.75 -9.65
CA LYS A 21 1.66 2.75 -8.59
C LYS A 21 3.13 2.60 -8.19
N LYS A 22 4.08 2.57 -9.14
CA LYS A 22 5.52 2.47 -8.82
C LYS A 22 6.01 3.70 -8.05
N LYS A 23 5.58 4.91 -8.45
CA LYS A 23 5.89 6.16 -7.74
C LYS A 23 5.32 6.17 -6.33
N LEU A 24 4.06 5.76 -6.16
CA LEU A 24 3.41 5.66 -4.86
C LEU A 24 4.15 4.70 -3.92
N VAL A 25 4.55 3.55 -4.43
CA VAL A 25 5.31 2.55 -3.65
C VAL A 25 6.66 3.08 -3.25
N LYS A 26 7.35 3.80 -4.13
CA LYS A 26 8.62 4.46 -3.79
C LYS A 26 8.43 5.45 -2.64
N LYS A 27 7.35 6.26 -2.68
CA LYS A 27 7.03 7.20 -1.59
C LYS A 27 6.70 6.47 -0.27
N LEU A 28 5.89 5.43 -0.32
CA LEU A 28 5.55 4.65 0.87
C LEU A 28 6.77 3.94 1.45
N ARG A 29 7.62 3.35 0.61
CA ARG A 29 8.87 2.70 1.05
C ARG A 29 9.83 3.69 1.69
N ALA A 30 9.95 4.91 1.14
CA ALA A 30 10.77 5.94 1.73
C ALA A 30 10.28 6.39 3.13
N ARG A 31 8.97 6.31 3.40
CA ARG A 31 8.37 6.67 4.69
C ARG A 31 8.38 5.50 5.69
N ASP A 32 7.97 4.32 5.24
CA ASP A 32 7.69 3.14 6.10
C ASP A 32 8.89 2.18 6.17
N GLY A 33 9.87 2.32 5.29
CA GLY A 33 10.96 1.36 5.10
C GLY A 33 10.54 0.10 4.36
N ASP A 34 11.25 -0.99 4.66
CA ASP A 34 11.15 -2.26 3.94
C ASP A 34 10.32 -3.31 4.68
N ASN A 35 9.83 -2.99 5.87
CA ASN A 35 9.13 -3.90 6.75
C ASN A 35 7.61 -3.81 6.58
N CYS A 36 6.96 -4.96 6.63
CA CYS A 36 5.51 -5.07 6.55
C CYS A 36 4.88 -4.36 7.75
N TRP A 37 3.91 -3.49 7.49
CA TRP A 37 3.22 -2.75 8.54
C TRP A 37 2.57 -3.70 9.56
N ARG A 38 1.92 -4.79 9.15
CA ARG A 38 1.22 -5.70 10.08
C ARG A 38 2.15 -6.53 10.96
N CYS A 39 3.19 -7.13 10.37
CA CYS A 39 4.02 -8.14 11.05
C CYS A 39 5.48 -7.73 11.23
N GLY A 40 5.89 -6.52 10.86
CA GLY A 40 7.25 -6.02 11.08
C GLY A 40 8.35 -6.70 10.25
N HIS A 41 8.09 -7.79 9.53
CA HIS A 41 9.12 -8.49 8.75
C HIS A 41 9.34 -7.88 7.36
N ALA A 42 10.57 -8.02 6.86
CA ALA A 42 10.97 -7.54 5.53
C ALA A 42 10.05 -8.03 4.40
N MET A 43 9.76 -7.14 3.46
CA MET A 43 9.00 -7.40 2.26
C MET A 43 9.89 -7.53 1.04
N ARG A 44 9.40 -8.24 0.02
CA ARG A 44 10.04 -8.28 -1.30
C ARG A 44 9.45 -7.22 -2.22
N PHE A 45 10.31 -6.43 -2.86
CA PHE A 45 9.93 -5.34 -3.76
C PHE A 45 10.10 -5.68 -5.25
N ASP A 46 10.76 -6.80 -5.53
CA ASP A 46 11.13 -7.32 -6.84
C ASP A 46 10.67 -8.78 -7.03
N GLY A 47 10.97 -9.32 -8.22
CA GLY A 47 10.56 -10.66 -8.63
C GLY A 47 9.07 -10.78 -8.94
N LEU A 48 8.57 -12.02 -8.91
CA LEU A 48 7.19 -12.32 -9.28
C LEU A 48 6.20 -11.66 -8.29
N PRO A 49 5.19 -10.92 -8.78
CA PRO A 49 4.18 -10.31 -7.95
C PRO A 49 3.23 -11.36 -7.37
N ASN A 50 2.47 -10.97 -6.33
CA ASN A 50 1.38 -11.73 -5.74
C ASN A 50 1.73 -13.10 -5.13
N ILE A 51 2.99 -13.33 -4.75
CA ILE A 51 3.42 -14.57 -4.10
C ILE A 51 4.21 -14.30 -2.82
N GLY A 52 4.11 -15.21 -1.84
CA GLY A 52 4.93 -15.22 -0.62
C GLY A 52 4.98 -13.88 0.11
N LYS A 53 6.20 -13.35 0.33
CA LYS A 53 6.47 -12.07 1.02
C LYS A 53 6.45 -10.87 0.07
N TYR A 54 5.78 -10.95 -1.08
CA TYR A 54 5.67 -9.81 -1.99
C TYR A 54 4.88 -8.66 -1.36
N ARG A 55 5.39 -7.43 -1.54
CA ARG A 55 4.76 -6.21 -1.02
C ARG A 55 3.46 -5.89 -1.74
N THR A 56 2.50 -5.37 -0.99
CA THR A 56 1.24 -4.80 -1.46
C THR A 56 0.98 -3.48 -0.75
N ILE A 57 -0.03 -2.73 -1.21
CA ILE A 57 -0.48 -1.50 -0.56
C ILE A 57 -1.77 -1.84 0.17
N GLU A 58 -1.78 -1.61 1.47
CA GLU A 58 -2.96 -1.71 2.32
C GLU A 58 -3.60 -0.34 2.52
N HIS A 59 -4.93 -0.29 2.55
CA HIS A 59 -5.69 0.87 2.99
C HIS A 59 -6.12 0.68 4.46
N LEU A 60 -5.66 1.54 5.37
CA LEU A 60 -6.05 1.48 6.78
C LEU A 60 -7.57 1.61 6.94
N LYS A 61 -8.14 2.69 6.38
CA LYS A 61 -9.58 2.79 6.13
C LYS A 61 -9.89 2.13 4.78
N PRO A 62 -10.67 1.04 4.73
CA PRO A 62 -10.99 0.35 3.48
C PRO A 62 -11.72 1.25 2.49
N ARG A 63 -11.55 1.00 1.19
CA ARG A 63 -12.26 1.75 0.13
C ARG A 63 -13.79 1.63 0.23
N SER A 64 -14.30 0.48 0.65
CA SER A 64 -15.73 0.26 0.90
C SER A 64 -16.28 1.15 2.03
N GLN A 65 -15.41 1.64 2.91
CA GLN A 65 -15.72 2.57 3.98
C GLN A 65 -15.22 3.98 3.66
N GLN A 66 -15.19 4.38 2.38
CA GLN A 66 -14.74 5.71 1.93
C GLN A 66 -13.23 5.99 2.16
N GLY A 67 -12.43 4.94 2.30
CA GLY A 67 -10.97 5.07 2.32
C GLY A 67 -10.39 5.52 0.98
N GLY A 68 -9.54 6.55 1.02
CA GLY A 68 -8.90 7.13 -0.16
C GLY A 68 -7.46 6.65 -0.38
N TRP A 69 -6.85 7.16 -1.45
CA TRP A 69 -5.44 6.95 -1.82
C TRP A 69 -4.48 7.98 -1.21
N ALA A 70 -4.95 8.73 -0.21
CA ALA A 70 -4.12 9.68 0.53
C ALA A 70 -2.98 8.92 1.23
N LEU A 71 -1.78 9.48 1.23
CA LEU A 71 -0.57 8.77 1.64
C LEU A 71 -0.69 8.25 3.08
N GLU A 72 -1.29 9.04 3.96
CA GLU A 72 -1.62 8.75 5.36
C GLU A 72 -2.53 7.54 5.56
N ASN A 73 -3.42 7.24 4.61
CA ASN A 73 -4.32 6.09 4.67
C ASN A 73 -3.66 4.80 4.16
N LEU A 74 -2.47 4.89 3.55
CA LEU A 74 -1.84 3.77 2.89
C LEU A 74 -0.66 3.23 3.70
N ARG A 75 -0.46 1.92 3.69
CA ARG A 75 0.69 1.24 4.30
C ARG A 75 1.24 0.15 3.38
N LEU A 76 2.53 -0.17 3.51
CA LEU A 76 3.09 -1.35 2.85
C LEU A 76 2.86 -2.60 3.70
N CYS A 77 2.41 -3.68 3.06
CA CYS A 77 2.08 -4.93 3.75
C CYS A 77 2.35 -6.13 2.84
N HIS A 78 2.70 -7.31 3.38
CA HIS A 78 2.75 -8.53 2.56
C HIS A 78 1.37 -8.85 1.98
N ILE A 79 1.33 -9.53 0.83
CA ILE A 79 0.06 -10.00 0.26
C ILE A 79 -0.77 -10.84 1.24
N GLY A 80 -0.15 -11.80 1.93
CA GLY A 80 -0.82 -12.65 2.91
C GLY A 80 -1.34 -11.84 4.11
N CYS A 81 -0.48 -10.99 4.67
CA CYS A 81 -0.84 -10.10 5.78
C CYS A 81 -1.99 -9.16 5.42
N ASN A 82 -1.96 -8.58 4.22
CA ASN A 82 -2.99 -7.69 3.73
C ASN A 82 -4.34 -8.41 3.56
N ARG A 83 -4.33 -9.65 3.07
CA ARG A 83 -5.54 -10.50 3.01
C ARG A 83 -6.18 -10.73 4.38
N HIS A 84 -5.37 -10.86 5.44
CA HIS A 84 -5.90 -10.97 6.81
C HIS A 84 -6.53 -9.68 7.31
N LEU A 85 -6.02 -8.51 6.92
CA LEU A 85 -6.58 -7.21 7.35
C LEU A 85 -7.92 -6.90 6.68
N GLY A 86 -8.07 -7.26 5.39
CA GLY A 86 -9.34 -7.18 4.67
C GLY A 86 -10.06 -5.83 4.81
N THR A 87 -11.36 -5.89 5.07
CA THR A 87 -12.23 -4.71 5.22
C THR A 87 -12.43 -4.29 6.68
N HIS A 88 -11.56 -4.72 7.59
CA HIS A 88 -11.63 -4.31 9.00
C HIS A 88 -11.44 -2.79 9.16
N THR A 89 -11.94 -2.24 10.27
CA THR A 89 -11.76 -0.81 10.57
C THR A 89 -10.29 -0.52 10.92
N PRO A 90 -9.83 0.74 10.81
CA PRO A 90 -8.47 1.10 11.20
C PRO A 90 -8.09 0.64 12.62
N GLU A 91 -9.02 0.76 13.58
CA GLU A 91 -8.80 0.41 14.98
C GLU A 91 -8.61 -1.09 15.16
N HIS A 92 -9.39 -1.89 14.43
CA HIS A 92 -9.22 -3.34 14.45
C HIS A 92 -7.90 -3.73 13.77
N LYS A 93 -7.56 -3.14 12.62
CA LYS A 93 -6.29 -3.42 11.94
C LYS A 93 -5.08 -3.10 12.81
N GLU A 94 -5.14 -2.05 13.62
CA GLU A 94 -4.09 -1.72 14.57
C GLU A 94 -3.89 -2.83 15.61
N LYS A 95 -4.98 -3.37 16.18
CA LYS A 95 -4.95 -4.51 17.10
C LYS A 95 -4.42 -5.80 16.45
N MET A 96 -4.55 -5.93 15.14
CA MET A 96 -4.04 -7.09 14.38
C MET A 96 -2.54 -7.01 14.08
N ARG A 97 -1.86 -5.93 14.47
CA ARG A 97 -0.40 -5.84 14.34
C ARG A 97 0.24 -6.78 15.36
N ILE A 98 1.13 -7.66 14.88
CA ILE A 98 1.62 -8.79 15.70
C ILE A 98 3.02 -8.51 16.27
N ASN A 99 3.83 -7.69 15.60
CA ASN A 99 5.24 -7.47 15.97
C ASN A 99 5.55 -5.97 16.13
N VAL A 100 4.81 -5.26 16.99
CA VAL A 100 5.11 -3.84 17.32
C VAL A 100 5.89 -3.71 18.64
N GLY A 101 6.27 -4.81 19.25
CA GLY A 101 7.08 -4.86 20.47
C GLY A 101 8.15 -5.93 20.36
N GLU A 102 9.32 -5.59 20.89
CA GLU A 102 10.51 -6.43 21.14
C GLU A 102 11.50 -6.58 19.97
N GLY A 103 12.49 -5.70 20.02
CA GLY A 103 13.70 -5.60 19.20
C GLY A 103 14.46 -4.35 19.60
#